data_AF-A0A9R1QWR8-F1
#
_entry.id   AF-A0A9R1QWR8-F1
#
_cell.length_a   1.000
_cell.length_b   1.000
_cell.length_c   1.000
_cell.angle_alpha   90.00
_cell.angle_beta   90.00
_cell.angle_gamma   90.00
#
_symmetry.space_group_name_H-M   'P 1'
#
loop_
_entity.id
_entity.type
_entity.pdbx_description
1 polymer ?
#
loop_
_entity_poly.entity_id
_entity_poly.type
_entity_poly.pdbx_seq_one_letter_code
_entity_poly.pdbx_strand_id
1 'polypeptide(L)'
;MFHGSLHWCIHNMIIVFDTTAESFRQMRAPVDPDGADIFEMDGTLSMSIFNDAATSIDIWMARDYESEVWALKYRVKLPVGKLTSQFRIFDEFWWLVVMSSEGDVLVLVKFGAWVLQIDVDGKLVASIHCGGLRTTRLRFKQTLVSLTFFPTLEGYVVNAPPFI
;
A
#
# COMPACT_ATOMS: atom_id res chain seq x y z
N MET A 1 7.79 -4.34 7.99
CA MET A 1 8.67 -4.29 9.17
C MET A 1 9.63 -3.15 8.92
N PHE A 2 9.67 -2.18 9.82
CA PHE A 2 10.52 -1.00 9.73
C PHE A 2 11.27 -0.84 11.06
N HIS A 3 12.59 -0.66 11.03
CA HIS A 3 13.44 -0.60 12.24
C HIS A 3 13.20 -1.76 13.22
N GLY A 4 13.06 -3.00 12.71
CA GLY A 4 12.78 -4.18 13.56
C GLY A 4 11.40 -4.15 14.23
N SER A 5 10.50 -3.27 13.81
CA SER A 5 9.16 -3.13 14.37
C SER A 5 8.07 -3.43 13.34
N LEU A 6 6.93 -3.91 13.83
CA LEU A 6 5.68 -4.05 13.08
C LEU A 6 4.76 -2.89 13.41
N HIS A 7 4.03 -2.39 12.41
CA HIS A 7 3.17 -1.23 12.53
C HIS A 7 1.81 -1.53 11.91
N TRP A 8 0.74 -1.21 12.61
CA TRP A 8 -0.62 -1.30 12.08
C TRP A 8 -1.55 -0.33 12.79
N CYS A 9 -2.66 -0.01 12.15
CA CYS A 9 -3.67 0.87 12.72
C CYS A 9 -4.73 0.03 13.46
N ILE A 10 -5.08 0.45 14.67
CA ILE A 10 -6.23 -0.08 15.41
C ILE A 10 -7.07 1.13 15.83
N HIS A 11 -8.31 1.22 15.35
CA HIS A 11 -9.16 2.40 15.52
C HIS A 11 -8.39 3.68 15.14
N ASN A 12 -8.27 4.62 16.07
CA ASN A 12 -7.63 5.92 15.90
C ASN A 12 -6.14 5.93 16.34
N MET A 13 -5.47 4.78 16.38
CA MET A 13 -4.11 4.65 16.90
C MET A 13 -3.21 3.86 15.95
N ILE A 14 -1.95 4.28 15.81
CA ILE A 14 -0.89 3.43 15.26
C ILE A 14 -0.27 2.65 16.41
N ILE A 15 -0.29 1.33 16.30
CA ILE A 15 0.36 0.42 17.25
C ILE A 15 1.69 -0.03 16.65
N VAL A 16 2.72 0.05 17.47
CA VAL A 16 4.07 -0.41 17.15
C VAL A 16 4.40 -1.58 18.05
N PHE A 17 4.78 -2.70 17.45
CA PHE A 17 5.35 -3.84 18.17
C PHE A 17 6.83 -3.95 17.83
N ASP A 18 7.68 -3.69 18.81
CA ASP A 18 9.11 -3.92 18.72
C ASP A 18 9.38 -5.42 18.85
N THR A 19 9.90 -6.03 17.79
CA THR A 19 10.14 -7.48 17.76
C THR A 19 11.40 -7.89 18.52
N THR A 20 12.29 -6.94 18.84
CA THR A 20 13.52 -7.19 19.60
C THR A 20 13.26 -7.11 21.10
N ALA A 21 12.56 -6.05 21.52
CA ALA A 21 12.18 -5.85 22.92
C ALA A 21 10.88 -6.57 23.31
N GLU A 22 10.18 -7.18 22.34
CA GLU A 22 8.87 -7.82 22.49
C GLU A 22 7.85 -6.93 23.22
N SER A 23 7.81 -5.64 22.86
CA SER A 23 7.01 -4.64 23.55
C SER A 23 6.12 -3.84 22.60
N PHE A 24 5.01 -3.35 23.15
CA PHE A 24 4.06 -2.52 22.42
C PHE A 24 4.20 -1.07 22.85
N ARG A 25 4.13 -0.16 21.88
CA ARG A 25 3.95 1.27 22.12
C ARG A 25 2.94 1.84 21.14
N GLN A 26 2.31 2.92 21.55
CA GLN A 26 1.54 3.76 20.64
C GLN A 26 2.48 4.72 19.90
N MET A 27 2.16 5.00 18.65
CA MET A 27 2.75 6.06 17.86
C MET A 27 1.70 7.08 17.47
N ARG A 28 2.05 8.37 17.50
CA ARG A 28 1.20 9.45 17.01
C ARG A 28 1.05 9.36 15.49
N ALA A 29 -0.19 9.39 15.04
CA ALA A 29 -0.53 9.50 13.63
C ALA A 29 -0.62 10.97 13.19
N PRO A 30 -0.37 11.30 11.92
CA PRO A 30 -0.52 12.67 11.40
C PRO A 30 -1.98 13.14 11.35
N VAL A 31 -2.90 12.20 11.16
CA VAL A 31 -4.36 12.36 11.09
C VAL A 31 -5.01 11.13 11.71
N ASP A 32 -6.34 11.13 11.89
CA ASP A 32 -7.06 9.93 12.34
C ASP A 32 -6.75 8.75 11.40
N PRO A 33 -6.10 7.68 11.89
CA PRO A 33 -5.62 6.59 11.05
C PRO A 33 -6.68 5.52 10.77
N ASP A 34 -7.96 5.75 11.08
CA ASP A 34 -9.00 4.76 10.78
C ASP A 34 -9.04 4.43 9.27
N GLY A 35 -8.94 3.14 8.96
CA GLY A 35 -8.82 2.65 7.59
C GLY A 35 -7.49 2.90 6.89
N ALA A 36 -6.51 3.56 7.52
CA ALA A 36 -5.19 3.82 6.93
C ALA A 36 -4.34 2.56 6.78
N ASP A 37 -3.44 2.59 5.80
CA ASP A 37 -2.44 1.54 5.60
C ASP A 37 -1.04 2.08 5.92
N ILE A 38 -0.28 1.29 6.69
CA ILE A 38 1.10 1.59 7.09
C ILE A 38 2.07 0.73 6.28
N PHE A 39 3.12 1.33 5.76
CA PHE A 39 4.10 0.66 4.93
C PHE A 39 5.45 1.38 4.91
N GLU A 40 6.47 0.69 4.41
CA GLU A 40 7.78 1.28 4.14
C GLU A 40 7.81 1.81 2.70
N MET A 41 8.27 3.04 2.51
CA MET A 41 8.50 3.66 1.20
C MET A 41 9.77 4.50 1.27
N ASP A 42 10.66 4.31 0.30
CA ASP A 42 11.95 5.03 0.20
C ASP A 42 12.74 5.00 1.52
N GLY A 43 12.78 3.85 2.19
CA GLY A 43 13.48 3.67 3.47
C GLY A 43 12.86 4.43 4.64
N THR A 44 11.60 4.89 4.52
CA THR A 44 10.89 5.66 5.55
C THR A 44 9.52 5.04 5.84
N LEU A 45 9.09 5.08 7.10
CA LEU A 45 7.72 4.69 7.47
C LEU A 45 6.72 5.67 6.84
N SER A 46 5.72 5.13 6.18
CA SER A 46 4.70 5.88 5.46
C SER A 46 3.31 5.39 5.83
N MET A 47 2.36 6.32 5.74
CA MET A 47 0.95 6.06 5.98
C MET A 47 0.15 6.59 4.80
N SER A 48 -0.80 5.82 4.30
CA SER A 48 -1.72 6.28 3.27
C SER A 48 -3.16 6.14 3.70
N ILE A 49 -3.98 7.15 3.41
CA ILE A 49 -5.38 7.20 3.81
C ILE A 49 -6.21 7.95 2.78
N PHE A 50 -7.47 7.55 2.63
CA PHE A 50 -8.45 8.35 1.88
C PHE A 50 -8.87 9.57 2.70
N ASN A 51 -9.21 10.66 2.02
CA ASN A 51 -10.01 11.69 2.68
C ASN A 51 -11.44 11.19 2.90
N ASP A 52 -12.20 11.85 3.78
CA ASP A 52 -13.58 11.49 4.13
C ASP A 52 -14.50 11.38 2.90
N ALA A 53 -14.26 12.19 1.86
CA ALA A 53 -15.04 12.17 0.63
C ALA A 53 -14.61 11.08 -0.36
N ALA A 54 -13.57 10.29 -0.06
CA ALA A 54 -12.97 9.30 -0.95
C ALA A 54 -12.59 9.83 -2.35
N THR A 55 -12.22 11.11 -2.44
CA THR A 55 -11.83 11.80 -3.67
C THR A 55 -10.32 11.95 -3.82
N SER A 56 -9.57 11.72 -2.75
CA SER A 56 -8.11 11.79 -2.78
C SER A 56 -7.49 10.83 -1.77
N ILE A 57 -6.25 10.48 -2.04
CA ILE A 57 -5.41 9.66 -1.17
C ILE A 57 -4.25 10.52 -0.72
N ASP A 58 -4.13 10.69 0.59
CA ASP A 58 -3.01 11.38 1.22
C ASP A 58 -1.95 10.35 1.61
N ILE A 59 -0.70 10.61 1.22
CA ILE A 59 0.46 9.79 1.58
C ILE A 59 1.38 10.62 2.46
N TRP A 60 1.48 10.20 3.71
CA TRP A 60 2.31 10.80 4.75
C TRP A 60 3.61 10.00 4.91
N MET A 61 4.71 10.69 5.17
CA MET A 61 5.98 10.07 5.56
C MET A 61 6.40 10.54 6.95
N ALA A 62 6.89 9.62 7.78
CA ALA A 62 7.52 9.91 9.06
C ALA A 62 8.92 10.52 8.82
N ARG A 63 9.01 11.85 8.72
CA ARG A 63 10.28 12.57 8.54
C ARG A 63 11.26 12.32 9.68
N ASP A 64 10.72 12.21 10.89
CA ASP A 64 11.46 11.77 12.06
C ASP A 64 10.61 10.70 12.76
N TYR A 65 11.09 9.46 12.70
CA TYR A 65 10.40 8.31 13.27
C TYR A 65 10.39 8.32 14.80
N GLU A 66 11.49 8.76 15.42
CA GLU A 66 11.64 8.77 16.88
C GLU A 66 10.83 9.89 17.51
N SER A 67 10.83 11.08 16.88
CA SER A 67 10.01 12.22 17.32
C SER A 67 8.57 12.16 16.80
N GLU A 68 8.22 11.13 16.01
CA GLU A 68 6.89 10.92 15.42
C GLU A 68 6.40 12.12 14.59
N VAL A 69 7.33 12.76 13.87
CA VAL A 69 7.04 13.91 13.01
C VAL A 69 6.74 13.42 11.61
N TRP A 70 5.51 13.71 11.16
CA TRP A 70 5.02 13.33 9.85
C TRP A 70 4.91 14.53 8.92
N ALA A 71 5.04 14.28 7.62
CA ALA A 71 4.76 15.27 6.60
C ALA A 71 4.00 14.65 5.43
N LEU A 72 3.04 15.40 4.90
CA LEU A 72 2.34 15.03 3.68
C LEU A 72 3.34 15.08 2.50
N LYS A 73 3.53 13.96 1.82
CA LYS A 73 4.39 13.85 0.64
C LYS A 73 3.57 14.00 -0.64
N TYR A 74 2.47 13.26 -0.73
CA TYR A 74 1.59 13.28 -1.91
C TYR A 74 0.14 13.43 -1.50
N ARG A 75 -0.63 14.12 -2.33
CA ARG A 75 -2.09 14.12 -2.33
C ARG A 75 -2.56 13.74 -3.73
N VAL A 76 -2.85 12.45 -3.90
CA VAL A 76 -3.27 11.89 -5.17
C VAL A 76 -4.76 12.13 -5.35
N LYS A 77 -5.14 13.01 -6.28
CA LYS A 77 -6.55 13.29 -6.56
C LYS A 77 -7.13 12.22 -7.47
N LEU A 78 -8.23 11.62 -7.07
CA LEU A 78 -8.87 10.57 -7.85
C LEU A 78 -9.89 11.20 -8.82
N PRO A 79 -9.86 10.84 -10.11
CA PRO A 79 -10.84 11.32 -11.08
C PRO A 79 -12.14 10.52 -10.96
N VAL A 80 -12.77 10.54 -9.78
CA VAL A 80 -13.91 9.68 -9.39
C VAL A 80 -15.04 9.72 -10.42
N GLY A 81 -15.41 10.90 -10.94
CA GLY A 81 -16.44 11.04 -11.98
C GLY A 81 -16.10 10.29 -13.27
N LYS A 82 -14.83 10.34 -13.71
CA LYS A 82 -14.36 9.58 -14.87
C LYS A 82 -14.34 8.07 -14.57
N LEU A 83 -13.82 7.68 -13.41
CA LEU A 83 -13.70 6.27 -13.01
C LEU A 83 -15.07 5.59 -12.88
N THR A 84 -16.02 6.24 -12.20
CA THR A 84 -17.40 5.76 -12.04
C THR A 84 -18.10 5.58 -13.39
N SER A 85 -17.92 6.53 -14.33
CA SER A 85 -18.46 6.41 -15.68
C SER A 85 -17.88 5.24 -16.48
N GLN A 86 -16.58 4.95 -16.29
CA GLN A 86 -15.86 3.96 -17.07
C GLN A 86 -16.02 2.53 -16.52
N PHE A 87 -15.99 2.36 -15.20
CA PHE A 87 -15.91 1.03 -14.57
C PHE A 87 -17.22 0.56 -13.91
N ARG A 88 -18.22 1.45 -13.75
CA ARG A 88 -19.51 1.24 -13.06
C ARG A 88 -19.34 0.81 -11.58
N ILE A 89 -20.39 1.11 -10.80
CA ILE A 89 -20.60 0.92 -9.34
C ILE A 89 -19.35 0.99 -8.45
N PHE A 90 -19.38 2.01 -7.60
CA PHE A 90 -18.54 2.23 -6.44
C PHE A 90 -18.92 1.23 -5.35
N ASP A 91 -18.02 0.31 -4.98
CA ASP A 91 -18.15 -0.42 -3.72
C ASP A 91 -17.39 0.36 -2.65
N GLU A 92 -17.89 0.36 -1.41
CA GLU A 92 -17.40 1.19 -0.31
C GLU A 92 -16.02 0.74 0.21
N PHE A 93 -15.55 -0.43 -0.23
CA PHE A 93 -14.28 -1.01 0.21
C PHE A 93 -13.13 -0.64 -0.72
N TRP A 94 -12.51 0.50 -0.44
CA TRP A 94 -11.30 0.94 -1.11
C TRP A 94 -10.10 0.28 -0.43
N TRP A 95 -9.47 -0.64 -1.15
CA TRP A 95 -8.20 -1.22 -0.76
C TRP A 95 -7.06 -0.43 -1.40
N LEU A 96 -6.04 -0.10 -0.61
CA LEU A 96 -4.96 0.81 -0.98
C LEU A 96 -3.59 0.13 -0.85
N VAL A 97 -2.87 0.03 -1.97
CA VAL A 97 -1.45 -0.36 -1.92
C VAL A 97 -0.65 0.68 -2.64
N VAL A 98 0.27 1.32 -1.92
CA VAL A 98 1.27 2.19 -2.51
C VAL A 98 2.50 1.37 -2.83
N MET A 99 2.96 1.45 -4.08
CA MET A 99 4.19 0.83 -4.57
C MET A 99 5.14 1.94 -5.04
N SER A 100 6.41 1.84 -4.66
CA SER A 100 7.49 2.67 -5.19
C SER A 100 8.37 1.76 -6.05
N SER A 101 8.53 2.07 -7.34
CA SER A 101 9.48 1.42 -8.23
C SER A 101 10.46 2.47 -8.73
N GLU A 102 11.75 2.34 -8.41
CA GLU A 102 12.88 3.15 -8.95
C GLU A 102 12.47 4.57 -9.42
N GLY A 103 11.89 5.37 -8.51
CA GLY A 103 11.53 6.78 -8.74
C GLY A 103 10.04 7.09 -8.89
N ASP A 104 9.21 6.12 -9.28
CA ASP A 104 7.78 6.32 -9.49
C ASP A 104 6.93 5.71 -8.37
N VAL A 105 5.98 6.49 -7.86
CA VAL A 105 4.99 6.04 -6.88
C VAL A 105 3.66 5.78 -7.58
N LEU A 106 3.17 4.56 -7.45
CA LEU A 106 1.89 4.12 -7.95
C LEU A 106 0.98 3.73 -6.80
N VAL A 107 -0.30 4.00 -6.98
CA VAL A 107 -1.35 3.73 -6.04
C VAL A 107 -2.29 2.70 -6.65
N LEU A 108 -2.39 1.54 -6.02
CA LEU A 108 -3.36 0.50 -6.33
C LEU A 108 -4.63 0.75 -5.55
N VAL A 109 -5.73 0.83 -6.28
CA VAL A 109 -7.03 1.14 -5.73
C VAL A 109 -8.05 0.09 -6.17
N LYS A 110 -8.67 -0.61 -5.23
CA LYS A 110 -9.80 -1.49 -5.55
C LYS A 110 -11.03 -0.64 -5.88
N PHE A 111 -11.62 -0.90 -7.05
CA PHE A 111 -12.81 -0.22 -7.56
C PHE A 111 -13.79 -1.24 -8.14
N GLY A 112 -14.74 -1.69 -7.31
CA GLY A 112 -15.67 -2.76 -7.68
C GLY A 112 -14.92 -4.03 -8.10
N ALA A 113 -15.17 -4.54 -9.32
CA ALA A 113 -14.49 -5.71 -9.87
C ALA A 113 -13.04 -5.45 -10.33
N TRP A 114 -12.57 -4.20 -10.26
CA TRP A 114 -11.29 -3.78 -10.81
C TRP A 114 -10.28 -3.42 -9.73
N VAL A 115 -8.99 -3.55 -10.05
CA VAL A 115 -7.89 -2.88 -9.36
C VAL A 115 -7.28 -1.88 -10.32
N LEU A 116 -7.25 -0.63 -9.92
CA LEU A 116 -6.77 0.50 -10.71
C LEU A 116 -5.37 0.88 -10.24
N GLN A 117 -4.44 1.02 -11.17
CA GLN A 117 -3.13 1.64 -10.96
C GLN A 117 -3.24 3.12 -11.31
N ILE A 118 -2.97 3.97 -10.34
CA ILE A 118 -3.07 5.42 -10.47
C ILE A 118 -1.72 6.02 -10.08
N ASP A 119 -1.18 6.92 -10.89
CA ASP A 119 0.04 7.65 -10.54
C ASP A 119 -0.22 8.76 -9.51
N VAL A 120 0.85 9.39 -9.02
CA VAL A 120 0.73 10.47 -8.03
C VAL A 120 -0.04 11.69 -8.51
N ASP A 121 -0.14 11.91 -9.82
CA ASP A 121 -0.90 12.99 -10.43
C ASP A 121 -2.40 12.64 -10.56
N GLY A 122 -2.80 11.43 -10.19
CA GLY A 122 -4.18 10.97 -10.25
C GLY A 122 -4.58 10.40 -11.61
N LYS A 123 -3.62 10.17 -12.51
CA LYS A 123 -3.90 9.60 -13.83
C LYS A 123 -3.89 8.07 -13.74
N LEU A 124 -4.89 7.47 -14.37
CA LEU A 124 -5.00 6.02 -14.52
C LEU A 124 -3.88 5.52 -15.43
N VAL A 125 -3.02 4.67 -14.89
CA VAL A 125 -1.91 4.01 -15.59
C VAL A 125 -2.35 2.67 -16.16
N ALA A 126 -3.04 1.85 -15.36
CA ALA A 126 -3.54 0.55 -15.77
C ALA A 126 -4.81 0.16 -14.99
N SER A 127 -5.56 -0.80 -15.53
CA SER A 127 -6.75 -1.36 -14.88
C SER A 127 -6.76 -2.88 -15.03
N ILE A 128 -6.91 -3.58 -13.92
CA ILE A 128 -6.89 -5.05 -13.87
C ILE A 128 -8.28 -5.52 -13.45
N HIS A 129 -8.91 -6.37 -14.26
CA HIS A 129 -10.19 -6.99 -13.89
C HIS A 129 -9.92 -8.19 -12.99
N CYS A 130 -10.37 -8.12 -11.73
CA CYS A 130 -10.18 -9.18 -10.74
C CYS A 130 -11.49 -9.90 -10.40
N GLY A 131 -12.62 -9.53 -11.02
CA GLY A 131 -13.94 -10.07 -10.68
C GLY A 131 -14.31 -9.82 -9.22
N GLY A 132 -15.02 -10.77 -8.60
CA GLY A 132 -15.46 -10.71 -7.20
C GLY A 132 -14.43 -11.13 -6.16
N LEU A 133 -13.14 -11.25 -6.53
CA LEU A 133 -12.10 -11.65 -5.59
C LEU A 133 -11.90 -10.58 -4.50
N ARG A 134 -11.87 -11.04 -3.25
CA ARG A 134 -11.53 -10.19 -2.10
C ARG A 134 -10.01 -10.02 -2.03
N THR A 135 -9.56 -8.77 -1.98
CA THR A 135 -8.15 -8.45 -1.77
C THR A 135 -7.79 -8.59 -0.29
N THR A 136 -6.61 -9.11 0.00
CA THR A 136 -6.06 -9.15 1.36
C THR A 136 -5.27 -7.88 1.66
N ARG A 137 -5.24 -7.48 2.94
CA ARG A 137 -4.39 -6.36 3.38
C ARG A 137 -2.90 -6.69 3.45
N LEU A 138 -2.56 -7.95 3.24
CA LEU A 138 -1.21 -8.47 3.41
C LEU A 138 -0.32 -8.11 2.23
N ARG A 139 0.85 -7.56 2.54
CA ARG A 139 1.92 -7.31 1.57
C ARG A 139 3.01 -8.37 1.77
N PHE A 140 3.30 -9.11 0.72
CA PHE A 140 4.45 -10.01 0.71
C PHE A 140 5.66 -9.21 0.20
N LYS A 141 6.67 -9.02 1.07
CA LYS A 141 7.99 -8.57 0.61
C LYS A 141 8.66 -9.78 -0.02
N GLN A 142 8.91 -9.73 -1.33
CA GLN A 142 9.63 -10.82 -1.99
C GLN A 142 11.04 -10.88 -1.43
N THR A 143 11.32 -11.93 -0.67
CA THR A 143 12.67 -12.20 -0.19
C THR A 143 13.32 -13.13 -1.21
N LEU A 144 14.27 -12.62 -2.00
CA LEU A 144 15.12 -13.43 -2.89
C LEU A 144 16.16 -14.28 -2.13
N VAL A 145 15.95 -14.51 -0.84
CA VAL A 145 16.71 -15.52 -0.10
C VAL A 145 16.29 -16.85 -0.70
N SER A 146 17.23 -17.51 -1.37
CA SER A 146 17.07 -18.90 -1.77
C SER A 146 16.80 -19.71 -0.50
N LEU A 147 15.53 -19.99 -0.25
CA LEU A 147 15.15 -20.95 0.77
C LEU A 147 15.54 -22.32 0.20
N THR A 148 16.48 -22.99 0.87
CA THR A 148 16.99 -24.33 0.52
C THR A 148 15.90 -25.42 0.40
N PHE A 149 14.65 -25.08 0.71
CA PHE A 149 13.47 -25.93 0.57
C PHE A 149 12.94 -26.05 -0.86
N PHE A 150 13.35 -25.18 -1.79
CA PHE A 150 13.10 -25.37 -3.20
C PHE A 150 14.36 -25.98 -3.83
N PRO A 151 14.44 -27.31 -4.02
CA PRO A 151 15.52 -27.85 -4.82
C PRO A 151 15.48 -27.17 -6.18
N THR A 152 16.64 -26.70 -6.64
CA THR A 152 16.84 -26.28 -8.02
C THR A 152 16.34 -27.40 -8.89
N LEU A 153 15.19 -27.21 -9.54
CA LEU A 153 14.71 -28.15 -10.53
C LEU A 153 15.60 -27.97 -11.77
N GLU A 154 16.77 -28.59 -11.75
CA GLU A 154 17.60 -28.78 -12.95
C GLU A 154 16.76 -29.54 -13.97
N GLY A 155 16.08 -28.82 -14.85
CA GLY A 155 15.33 -29.47 -15.94
C GLY A 155 14.17 -28.70 -16.56
N TYR A 156 13.67 -27.60 -15.99
CA TYR A 156 12.62 -26.82 -16.66
C TYR A 156 13.18 -25.52 -17.25
N VAL A 157 13.53 -25.58 -18.53
CA VAL A 157 13.63 -24.40 -19.39
C VAL A 157 12.23 -23.81 -19.52
N VAL A 158 11.95 -22.74 -18.78
CA VAL A 158 10.86 -21.82 -19.12
C VAL A 158 11.49 -20.45 -19.36
N ASN A 159 12.15 -20.33 -20.51
CA ASN A 159 12.46 -19.03 -21.12
C ASN A 159 11.18 -18.43 -21.72
N ALA A 160 10.19 -18.15 -20.89
CA ALA A 160 9.09 -17.28 -21.28
C ALA A 160 9.11 -16.06 -20.36
N PRO A 161 9.21 -14.83 -20.89
CA PRO A 161 9.09 -13.64 -20.06
C PRO A 161 7.70 -13.66 -19.39
N PRO A 162 7.60 -13.36 -18.09
CA PRO A 162 6.29 -13.13 -17.53
C PRO A 162 5.75 -11.84 -18.15
N PHE A 163 4.43 -11.78 -18.30
CA PHE A 163 3.63 -10.64 -18.75
C PHE A 163 3.40 -10.54 -20.28
N ILE A 164 2.26 -11.11 -20.70
CA ILE A 164 1.32 -10.45 -21.63
C ILE A 164 0.17 -9.93 -20.77
#